data_AF-A0A2U2SF53-F1
#
_entry.id   AF-A0A2U2SF53-F1
#
_cell.length_a   1.000
_cell.length_b   1.000
_cell.length_c   1.000
_cell.angle_alpha   90.00
_cell.angle_beta   90.00
_cell.angle_gamma   90.00
#
_symmetry.space_group_name_H-M   'P 1'
#
loop_
_entity.id
_entity.type
_entity.pdbx_description
1 polymer ?
#
loop_
_entity_poly.entity_id
_entity_poly.type
_entity_poly.pdbx_seq_one_letter_code
_entity_poly.pdbx_strand_id
1 'polypeptide(L)'
;MKKGILLHEATDDVGVAVMDLQAGEEIEALTLEGTPVMTLKVIENVPLGHKVAMRAMAAGHHVQEYGRSIGYAAQDIPFGAHVHVHNIKSLRWAASKAKVLEE
;
A
#
# COMPACT_ATOMS: atom_id res chain seq x y z
N MET A 1 -5.51 4.23 20.99
CA MET A 1 -4.85 3.62 19.81
C MET A 1 -4.31 4.74 18.94
N LYS A 2 -3.16 4.54 18.29
CA LYS A 2 -2.46 5.57 17.51
C LYS A 2 -3.03 5.57 16.09
N LYS A 3 -3.68 6.65 15.66
CA LYS A 3 -4.20 6.82 14.29
C LYS A 3 -3.09 7.24 13.37
N GLY A 4 -2.79 6.47 12.32
CA GLY A 4 -1.59 6.70 11.53
C GLY A 4 -1.61 6.25 10.09
N ILE A 5 -2.70 5.65 9.62
CA ILE A 5 -2.84 5.18 8.24
C ILE A 5 -4.16 5.69 7.66
N LEU A 6 -4.12 6.21 6.45
CA LEU A 6 -5.31 6.68 5.71
C LEU A 6 -5.53 5.88 4.42
N LEU A 7 -6.77 5.50 4.16
CA LEU A 7 -7.22 4.84 2.94
C LEU A 7 -8.14 5.79 2.16
N HIS A 8 -8.13 5.71 0.84
CA HIS A 8 -9.13 6.41 0.02
C HIS A 8 -10.44 5.64 0.03
N GLU A 9 -10.38 4.34 -0.23
CA GLU A 9 -11.53 3.44 -0.13
C GLU A 9 -11.26 2.36 0.92
N ALA A 10 -12.28 1.97 1.69
CA ALA A 10 -12.14 0.89 2.68
C ALA A 10 -11.73 -0.46 2.06
N THR A 11 -11.92 -0.62 0.75
CA THR A 11 -11.58 -1.80 -0.03
C THR A 11 -10.17 -1.75 -0.62
N ASP A 12 -9.45 -0.63 -0.52
CA ASP A 12 -8.08 -0.49 -1.02
C ASP A 12 -7.15 -1.53 -0.38
N ASP A 13 -6.17 -2.00 -1.16
CA ASP A 13 -5.19 -2.99 -0.70
C ASP A 13 -4.07 -2.33 0.13
N VAL A 14 -3.98 -1.01 0.06
CA VAL A 14 -2.94 -0.21 0.69
C VAL A 14 -3.51 1.03 1.37
N GLY A 15 -2.89 1.44 2.48
CA GLY A 15 -3.13 2.72 3.14
C GLY A 15 -1.85 3.54 3.21
N VAL A 16 -1.96 4.85 3.30
CA VAL A 16 -0.82 5.77 3.37
C VAL A 16 -0.52 6.12 4.82
N ALA A 17 0.73 5.96 5.24
CA ALA A 17 1.20 6.37 6.54
C ALA A 17 1.20 7.90 6.65
N VAL A 18 0.55 8.47 7.67
CA VAL A 18 0.50 9.93 7.93
C VAL A 18 1.50 10.39 8.99
N MET A 19 2.38 9.48 9.41
CA MET A 19 3.57 9.73 10.23
C MET A 19 4.53 8.55 10.06
N ASP A 20 5.75 8.67 10.57
CA ASP A 20 6.66 7.53 10.63
C ASP A 20 6.08 6.44 11.56
N LEU A 21 6.02 5.21 11.04
CA LEU A 21 5.55 4.03 11.75
C LEU A 21 6.73 3.11 12.01
N GLN A 22 6.80 2.58 13.23
CA GLN A 22 7.83 1.61 13.60
C GLN A 22 7.28 0.19 13.55
N ALA A 23 8.15 -0.75 13.18
CA ALA A 23 7.82 -2.16 13.22
C ALA A 23 7.35 -2.57 14.62
N GLY A 24 6.20 -3.23 14.68
CA GLY A 24 5.56 -3.69 15.90
C GLY A 24 4.49 -2.75 16.46
N GLU A 25 4.35 -1.52 15.96
CA GLU A 25 3.29 -0.61 16.39
C GLU A 25 1.90 -1.09 15.93
N GLU A 26 0.92 -1.00 16.82
CA GLU A 26 -0.50 -1.11 16.48
C GLU A 26 -1.05 0.26 16.07
N ILE A 27 -1.47 0.35 14.82
CA ILE A 27 -1.92 1.59 14.19
C ILE A 27 -3.38 1.42 13.76
N GLU A 28 -4.19 2.42 14.06
CA GLU A 28 -5.56 2.52 13.57
C GLU A 28 -5.54 3.14 12.16
N ALA A 29 -6.18 2.45 11.22
CA ALA A 29 -6.36 2.86 9.84
C ALA A 29 -7.79 3.36 9.62
N LEU A 30 -7.91 4.50 8.95
CA LEU A 30 -9.19 5.18 8.70
C LEU A 30 -9.33 5.54 7.23
N THR A 31 -10.57 5.75 6.78
CA THR A 31 -10.81 6.41 5.49
C THR A 31 -10.56 7.91 5.59
N LEU A 32 -10.52 8.62 4.47
CA LEU A 32 -10.38 10.08 4.44
C LEU A 32 -11.51 10.81 5.17
N GLU A 33 -12.70 10.21 5.24
CA GLU A 33 -13.87 10.72 5.98
C GLU A 33 -13.76 10.50 7.49
N GLY A 34 -12.66 9.88 7.96
CA GLY A 34 -12.44 9.57 9.37
C GLY A 34 -13.17 8.31 9.85
N THR A 35 -13.69 7.50 8.93
CA THR A 35 -14.35 6.22 9.29
C THR A 35 -13.29 5.18 9.64
N PRO A 36 -13.33 4.55 10.82
CA PRO A 36 -12.40 3.48 11.16
C PRO A 36 -12.57 2.30 10.20
N VAL A 37 -11.46 1.83 9.62
CA VAL A 37 -11.43 0.63 8.76
C VAL A 37 -11.02 -0.57 9.59
N MET A 38 -9.84 -0.51 10.20
CA MET A 38 -9.30 -1.56 11.05
C MET A 38 -8.13 -1.06 11.91
N THR A 39 -7.72 -1.87 12.89
CA THR A 39 -6.42 -1.72 13.56
C THR A 39 -5.49 -2.82 13.07
N LEU A 40 -4.24 -2.46 12.76
CA LEU A 40 -3.23 -3.40 12.29
C LEU A 40 -1.88 -3.18 12.96
N LYS A 41 -1.11 -4.26 13.05
CA LYS A 41 0.29 -4.21 13.47
C LYS A 41 1.17 -4.05 12.25
N VAL A 42 1.97 -2.99 12.21
CA VAL A 42 2.96 -2.78 11.14
C VAL A 42 4.12 -3.73 11.39
N ILE A 43 4.62 -4.43 10.37
CA ILE A 43 5.69 -5.43 10.53
C ILE A 43 7.07 -4.91 10.11
N GLU A 44 7.12 -3.74 9.49
CA GLU A 44 8.33 -3.06 9.00
C GLU A 44 8.27 -1.57 9.40
N ASN A 45 9.42 -0.89 9.35
CA ASN A 45 9.41 0.56 9.47
C ASN A 45 8.83 1.18 8.19
N VAL A 46 7.84 2.07 8.33
CA VAL A 46 7.17 2.73 7.20
C VAL A 46 7.33 4.24 7.37
N PRO A 47 8.05 4.91 6.46
CA PRO A 47 8.17 6.36 6.49
C PRO A 47 6.84 7.08 6.25
N LEU A 48 6.73 8.31 6.72
CA LEU A 48 5.65 9.23 6.37
C LEU A 48 5.43 9.27 4.84
N GLY A 49 4.18 9.16 4.41
CA GLY A 49 3.75 9.23 3.01
C GLY A 49 3.93 7.93 2.23
N HIS A 50 4.54 6.90 2.82
CA HIS A 50 4.68 5.59 2.20
C HIS A 50 3.45 4.70 2.46
N LYS A 51 3.32 3.64 1.67
CA LYS A 51 2.17 2.74 1.75
C LYS A 51 2.40 1.59 2.73
N VAL A 52 1.32 1.17 3.37
CA VAL A 52 1.21 -0.01 4.23
C VAL A 52 0.22 -0.99 3.60
N ALA A 53 0.55 -2.27 3.58
CA ALA A 53 -0.34 -3.31 3.09
C ALA A 53 -1.53 -3.52 4.05
N MET A 54 -2.75 -3.32 3.56
CA MET A 54 -4.01 -3.50 4.31
C MET A 54 -4.56 -4.93 4.22
N ARG A 55 -3.91 -5.78 3.44
CA ARG A 55 -4.07 -7.25 3.42
C ARG A 55 -2.79 -7.90 2.89
N ALA A 56 -2.69 -9.22 3.02
CA ALA A 56 -1.64 -9.97 2.32
C ALA A 56 -1.94 -10.00 0.80
N MET A 57 -0.91 -9.77 -0.01
CA MET A 57 -0.98 -9.79 -1.47
C MET A 57 0.08 -10.74 -2.02
N ALA A 58 -0.32 -11.73 -2.82
CA ALA A 58 0.64 -12.62 -3.48
C ALA A 58 1.34 -11.92 -4.64
N ALA A 59 2.50 -12.42 -5.05
CA ALA A 59 3.18 -11.96 -6.27
C ALA A 59 2.22 -12.00 -7.47
N GLY A 60 2.21 -10.93 -8.27
CA GLY A 60 1.30 -10.74 -9.40
C GLY A 60 -0.09 -10.19 -9.03
N HIS A 61 -0.43 -10.08 -7.75
CA HIS A 61 -1.69 -9.47 -7.31
C HIS A 61 -1.82 -8.02 -7.80
N HIS A 62 -2.99 -7.66 -8.33
CA HIS A 62 -3.30 -6.29 -8.72
C HIS A 62 -3.48 -5.42 -7.48
N VAL A 63 -2.52 -4.53 -7.23
CA VAL A 63 -2.54 -3.65 -6.06
C VAL A 63 -3.51 -2.50 -6.31
N GLN A 64 -4.51 -2.37 -5.45
CA GLN A 64 -5.52 -1.31 -5.53
C GLN A 64 -5.25 -0.16 -4.55
N GLU A 65 -5.35 1.05 -5.07
CA GLU A 65 -5.37 2.31 -4.33
C GLU A 65 -6.34 3.25 -5.06
N TYR A 66 -7.11 4.07 -4.35
CA TYR A 66 -8.12 4.95 -4.95
C TYR A 66 -9.23 4.20 -5.70
N GLY A 67 -9.54 2.96 -5.29
CA GLY A 67 -10.48 2.09 -5.98
C GLY A 67 -10.03 1.66 -7.39
N ARG A 68 -8.73 1.75 -7.70
CA ARG A 68 -8.17 1.41 -9.01
C ARG A 68 -6.86 0.62 -8.88
N SER A 69 -6.61 -0.26 -9.83
CA SER A 69 -5.31 -0.95 -9.91
C SER A 69 -4.20 0.06 -10.24
N ILE A 70 -3.23 0.24 -9.35
CA ILE A 70 -2.05 1.11 -9.57
C ILE A 70 -0.85 0.36 -10.14
N GLY A 71 -0.85 -0.96 -10.01
CA GLY A 71 0.31 -1.82 -10.26
C GLY A 71 0.01 -3.26 -9.91
N TYR A 72 1.08 -4.05 -9.84
CA TYR A 72 1.05 -5.41 -9.34
C TYR A 72 2.18 -5.65 -8.34
N ALA A 73 1.95 -6.56 -7.41
CA ALA A 73 2.95 -7.00 -6.46
C ALA A 73 4.07 -7.73 -7.21
N ALA A 74 5.32 -7.28 -7.05
CA ALA A 74 6.48 -7.89 -7.68
C ALA A 74 6.95 -9.17 -6.96
N GLN A 75 6.53 -9.32 -5.71
CA GLN A 75 6.77 -10.45 -4.81
C GLN A 75 5.60 -10.54 -3.82
N ASP A 76 5.59 -11.54 -2.96
CA ASP A 76 4.60 -11.61 -1.88
C ASP A 76 4.78 -10.44 -0.91
N ILE A 77 3.67 -9.80 -0.54
CA ILE A 77 3.61 -8.67 0.38
C ILE A 77 2.70 -9.08 1.56
N PRO A 78 3.27 -9.31 2.75
CA PRO A 78 2.47 -9.63 3.93
C PRO A 78 1.60 -8.46 4.38
N PHE A 79 0.53 -8.77 5.12
CA PHE A 79 -0.28 -7.75 5.79
C PHE A 79 0.59 -6.91 6.76
N GLY A 80 0.40 -5.58 6.75
CA GLY A 80 1.15 -4.64 7.56
C GLY A 80 2.57 -4.33 7.06
N ALA A 81 2.99 -4.87 5.90
CA ALA A 81 4.30 -4.60 5.31
C ALA A 81 4.36 -3.23 4.64
N HIS A 82 5.58 -2.72 4.44
CA HIS A 82 5.85 -1.51 3.68
C HIS A 82 5.69 -1.77 2.18
N VAL A 83 4.83 -1.02 1.51
CA VAL A 83 4.60 -1.12 0.06
C VAL A 83 5.26 0.04 -0.67
N HIS A 84 6.20 -0.26 -1.56
CA HIS A 84 6.93 0.76 -2.32
C HIS A 84 7.54 0.20 -3.61
N VAL A 85 8.30 1.01 -4.35
CA VAL A 85 8.83 0.66 -5.69
C VAL A 85 9.69 -0.62 -5.72
N HIS A 86 10.19 -1.09 -4.58
CA HIS A 86 10.98 -2.32 -4.49
C HIS A 86 10.10 -3.59 -4.55
N ASN A 87 8.84 -3.53 -4.14
CA ASN A 87 7.93 -4.68 -4.07
C ASN A 87 6.64 -4.52 -4.89
N ILE A 88 6.42 -3.36 -5.53
CA ILE A 88 5.36 -3.18 -6.52
C ILE A 88 5.90 -2.64 -7.84
N LYS A 89 5.29 -3.05 -8.95
CA LYS A 89 5.54 -2.49 -10.29
C LYS A 89 4.32 -1.71 -10.75
N SER A 90 4.49 -0.42 -11.00
CA SER A 90 3.39 0.43 -11.48
C SER A 90 3.00 0.09 -12.92
N LEU A 91 1.69 0.10 -13.21
CA LEU A 91 1.18 -0.03 -14.57
C LEU A 91 1.69 1.09 -15.50
N ARG A 92 1.95 2.28 -14.96
CA ARG A 92 2.46 3.43 -15.73
C ARG A 92 3.87 3.18 -16.28
N TRP A 93 4.70 2.45 -15.55
CA TRP A 93 6.06 2.08 -15.97
C TRP A 93 6.07 0.93 -17.00
N ALA A 94 5.14 -0.01 -16.88
CA ALA A 94 5.00 -1.07 -17.88
C ALA A 94 4.59 -0.48 -19.25
N ALA A 95 3.66 0.49 -19.25
CA ALA A 95 3.22 1.17 -20.46
C ALA A 95 4.33 2.00 -21.14
N SER A 96 5.27 2.58 -20.37
CA SER A 96 6.38 3.34 -20.98
C SER A 96 7.42 2.45 -21.65
N LYS A 97 7.70 1.24 -21.13
CA LYS A 97 8.61 0.30 -21.80
C LYS A 97 8.05 -0.30 -23.10
N ALA A 98 6.74 -0.56 -23.16
CA ALA A 98 6.11 -1.08 -24.38
C ALA A 98 6.28 -0.10 -25.55
N LYS A 99 6.17 1.21 -25.29
CA LYS A 99 6.38 2.24 -26.32
C LYS A 99 7.82 2.41 -26.79
N VAL A 100 8.82 2.03 -25.98
CA VAL A 100 10.25 2.20 -26.33
C VAL A 100 10.78 1.05 -27.19
N LEU A 101 10.06 -0.08 -27.27
CA LEU A 101 10.46 -1.25 -28.07
C LEU A 101 9.81 -1.28 -29.46
N GLU A 102 8.94 -0.30 -29.77
CA GLU A 102 8.28 -0.15 -31.08
C GLU A 102 8.94 0.92 -31.98
N GLU A 103 10.09 1.49 -31.54
CA GLU A 103 10.97 2.37 -32.33
C GLU A 103 12.29 1.66 -32.67
#